data_AF-A0A5C6D8C2-F1
#
_entry.id   AF-A0A5C6D8C2-F1
#
_cell.length_a   1.000
_cell.length_b   1.000
_cell.length_c   1.000
_cell.angle_alpha   90.00
_cell.angle_beta   90.00
_cell.angle_gamma   90.00
#
_symmetry.space_group_name_H-M   'P 1'
#
loop_
_entity.id
_entity.type
_entity.pdbx_description
1 polymer ?
#
loop_
_entity_poly.entity_id
_entity_poly.type
_entity_poly.pdbx_seq_one_letter_code
_entity_poly.pdbx_strand_id
1 'polypeptide(L)'
;MRHRTAQDGLLGRSGLAQQRQLIGEPKNAPELPIGRFLKSTSLGGNRVILDVRSKMITRAFLIFCAVGLVPIALGYGAMPSASLDALFGITVDTTNLTHIMRAVMGLYFAMVVIWLWGAFSRSMAGPALVACAVFMLGLAAGRLLSFVLDGMPHWLLIVYAVLEIVLGAVAVLLYQSRTRSDRALSAK
;
A
#
# COMPACT_ATOMS: atom_id res chain seq x y z
N MET A 1 -20.45 -67.61 -0.39
CA MET A 1 -19.48 -66.52 -0.60
C MET A 1 -19.91 -65.69 -1.80
N ARG A 2 -20.13 -64.38 -1.56
CA ARG A 2 -20.12 -63.20 -2.45
C ARG A 2 -20.25 -63.39 -3.97
N HIS A 3 -21.29 -62.79 -4.57
CA HIS A 3 -21.20 -61.59 -5.45
C HIS A 3 -22.49 -61.39 -6.27
N ARG A 4 -23.44 -60.62 -5.73
CA ARG A 4 -24.49 -59.91 -6.49
C ARG A 4 -24.69 -58.54 -5.82
N THR A 5 -23.78 -57.62 -6.08
CA THR A 5 -23.79 -56.24 -5.55
C THR A 5 -23.30 -55.27 -6.63
N ALA A 6 -23.95 -55.28 -7.79
CA ALA A 6 -23.59 -54.35 -8.88
C ALA A 6 -24.74 -53.95 -9.84
N GLN A 7 -25.99 -54.38 -9.64
CA GLN A 7 -27.07 -54.05 -10.59
C GLN A 7 -28.17 -53.12 -10.04
N ASP A 8 -28.32 -52.97 -8.72
CA ASP A 8 -29.39 -52.12 -8.16
C ASP A 8 -29.05 -50.62 -8.12
N GLY A 9 -27.79 -50.24 -8.33
CA GLY A 9 -27.32 -48.84 -8.28
C GLY A 9 -27.43 -48.05 -9.60
N LEU A 10 -27.70 -48.72 -10.72
CA LEU A 10 -27.70 -48.09 -12.06
C LEU A 10 -29.10 -47.66 -12.53
N LEU A 11 -30.17 -48.28 -12.03
CA LEU A 11 -31.55 -47.96 -12.42
C LEU A 11 -32.12 -46.72 -11.71
N GLY A 12 -31.55 -46.32 -10.56
CA GLY A 12 -32.00 -45.13 -9.81
C GLY A 12 -31.38 -43.80 -10.27
N ARG A 13 -30.23 -43.84 -10.96
CA ARG A 13 -29.50 -42.63 -11.40
C ARG A 13 -29.95 -42.11 -12.77
N SER A 14 -30.45 -42.98 -13.65
CA SER A 14 -30.96 -42.61 -14.97
C SER A 14 -32.27 -41.81 -14.90
N GLY A 15 -33.16 -42.15 -13.95
CA GLY A 15 -34.42 -41.43 -13.74
C GLY A 15 -34.23 -39.98 -13.25
N LEU A 16 -33.27 -39.72 -12.37
CA LEU A 16 -33.02 -38.37 -11.83
C LEU A 16 -32.38 -37.42 -12.86
N ALA A 17 -31.53 -37.96 -13.74
CA ALA A 17 -30.95 -37.17 -14.84
C ALA A 17 -32.02 -36.81 -15.90
N GLN A 18 -32.92 -37.75 -16.20
CA GLN A 18 -34.00 -37.54 -17.17
C GLN A 18 -35.10 -36.61 -16.63
N GLN A 19 -35.36 -36.64 -15.32
CA GLN A 19 -36.29 -35.72 -14.66
C GLN A 19 -35.74 -34.29 -14.54
N ARG A 20 -34.41 -34.12 -14.46
CA ARG A 20 -33.75 -32.81 -14.58
C ARG A 20 -33.76 -32.22 -16.00
N GLN A 21 -33.94 -33.04 -17.04
CA GLN A 21 -34.09 -32.56 -18.41
C GLN A 21 -35.55 -32.18 -18.75
N LEU A 22 -36.52 -32.81 -18.10
CA LEU A 22 -37.95 -32.50 -18.26
C LEU A 22 -38.36 -31.21 -17.54
N ILE A 23 -37.71 -30.91 -16.41
CA ILE A 23 -37.83 -29.61 -15.74
C ILE A 23 -36.78 -28.69 -16.38
N GLY A 24 -37.11 -28.14 -17.54
CA GLY A 24 -36.27 -27.12 -18.18
C GLY A 24 -36.02 -25.98 -17.21
N GLU A 25 -34.81 -25.87 -16.66
CA GLU A 25 -34.42 -24.69 -15.91
C GLU A 25 -34.63 -23.47 -16.81
N PRO A 26 -35.45 -22.48 -16.40
CA PRO A 26 -35.70 -21.32 -17.22
C PRO A 26 -34.39 -20.54 -17.36
N LYS A 27 -33.70 -20.77 -18.48
CA LYS A 27 -32.42 -20.15 -18.84
C LYS A 27 -32.50 -18.61 -18.96
N ASN A 28 -33.70 -18.05 -18.85
CA ASN A 28 -34.04 -16.63 -18.94
C ASN A 28 -35.14 -16.25 -17.93
N ALA A 29 -35.02 -16.64 -16.66
CA ALA A 29 -35.86 -16.04 -15.62
C ALA A 29 -35.52 -14.54 -15.52
N PRO A 30 -36.47 -13.60 -15.73
CA PRO A 30 -36.21 -12.18 -15.49
C PRO A 30 -35.83 -12.03 -14.03
N GLU A 31 -34.61 -11.56 -13.74
CA GLU A 31 -34.17 -11.32 -12.37
C GLU A 31 -35.22 -10.46 -11.67
N LEU A 32 -35.90 -11.04 -10.67
CA LEU A 32 -36.91 -10.33 -9.90
C LEU A 32 -36.30 -9.02 -9.38
N PRO A 33 -37.03 -7.89 -9.40
CA PRO A 33 -36.52 -6.60 -8.95
C PRO A 33 -35.90 -6.65 -7.54
N ILE A 34 -36.39 -7.59 -6.72
CA ILE A 34 -35.88 -7.91 -5.39
C ILE A 34 -34.43 -8.44 -5.45
N GLY A 35 -34.07 -9.29 -6.39
CA GLY A 35 -32.70 -9.80 -6.55
C GLY A 35 -31.68 -8.69 -6.89
N ARG A 36 -32.07 -7.75 -7.77
CA ARG A 36 -31.25 -6.56 -8.08
C ARG A 36 -31.14 -5.63 -6.88
N PHE A 37 -32.22 -5.45 -6.12
CA PHE A 37 -32.25 -4.64 -4.92
C PHE A 37 -31.35 -5.22 -3.82
N LEU A 38 -31.47 -6.52 -3.52
CA LEU A 38 -30.65 -7.21 -2.51
C LEU A 38 -29.15 -7.18 -2.86
N LYS A 39 -28.80 -7.34 -4.13
CA LYS A 39 -27.42 -7.23 -4.62
C LYS A 39 -26.89 -5.79 -4.46
N SER A 40 -27.73 -4.78 -4.69
CA SER A 40 -27.34 -3.37 -4.54
C SER A 40 -27.08 -2.97 -3.08
N THR A 41 -27.87 -3.50 -2.14
CA THR A 41 -27.75 -3.22 -0.70
C THR A 41 -26.54 -3.91 -0.08
N SER A 42 -26.28 -5.17 -0.46
CA SER A 42 -25.12 -5.93 0.00
C SER A 42 -23.79 -5.37 -0.55
N LEU A 43 -23.76 -4.91 -1.82
CA LEU A 43 -22.58 -4.27 -2.41
C LEU A 43 -22.31 -2.86 -1.85
N GLY A 44 -23.32 -2.16 -1.32
CA GLY A 44 -23.16 -0.85 -0.67
C GLY A 44 -22.37 -0.93 0.64
N GLY A 45 -22.72 -1.88 1.50
CA GLY A 45 -22.06 -2.07 2.80
C GLY A 45 -20.57 -2.41 2.68
N ASN A 46 -20.21 -3.32 1.77
CA ASN A 46 -18.79 -3.68 1.57
C ASN A 46 -17.94 -2.51 1.04
N ARG A 47 -18.50 -1.63 0.20
CA ARG A 47 -17.75 -0.47 -0.32
C ARG A 47 -17.44 0.58 0.74
N VAL A 48 -18.39 0.87 1.63
CA VAL A 48 -18.17 1.83 2.73
C VAL A 48 -17.09 1.31 3.69
N ILE A 49 -17.12 0.01 4.03
CA ILE A 49 -16.11 -0.60 4.91
C ILE A 49 -14.71 -0.56 4.27
N LEU A 50 -14.60 -0.86 2.97
CA LEU A 50 -13.33 -0.79 2.25
C LEU A 50 -12.76 0.64 2.20
N ASP A 51 -13.61 1.65 2.03
CA ASP A 51 -13.22 3.06 2.02
C ASP A 51 -12.74 3.56 3.39
N VAL A 52 -13.48 3.23 4.47
CA VAL A 52 -13.07 3.56 5.85
C VAL A 52 -11.74 2.88 6.19
N ARG A 53 -11.60 1.59 5.85
CA ARG A 53 -10.36 0.83 6.06
C ARG A 53 -9.19 1.46 5.31
N SER A 54 -9.37 1.80 4.03
CA SER A 54 -8.32 2.44 3.22
C SER A 54 -7.87 3.76 3.85
N LYS A 55 -8.80 4.58 4.36
CA LYS A 55 -8.45 5.83 5.03
C LYS A 55 -7.65 5.60 6.30
N MET A 56 -8.04 4.65 7.15
CA MET A 56 -7.28 4.33 8.36
C MET A 56 -5.86 3.86 8.03
N ILE A 57 -5.71 3.01 7.01
CA ILE A 57 -4.39 2.53 6.57
C ILE A 57 -3.53 3.68 6.07
N THR A 58 -4.05 4.57 5.21
CA THR A 58 -3.31 5.74 4.73
C THR A 58 -2.83 6.63 5.89
N ARG A 59 -3.70 6.89 6.86
CA ARG A 59 -3.35 7.70 8.03
C ARG A 59 -2.25 7.06 8.87
N ALA A 60 -2.42 5.78 9.20
CA ALA A 60 -1.43 5.03 9.97
C ALA A 60 -0.08 4.97 9.25
N PHE A 61 -0.09 4.75 7.93
CA PHE A 61 1.11 4.71 7.10
C PHE A 61 1.86 6.05 7.07
N LEU A 62 1.15 7.18 6.88
CA LEU A 62 1.77 8.50 6.88
C LEU A 62 2.37 8.86 8.25
N ILE A 63 1.68 8.52 9.34
CA ILE A 63 2.18 8.74 10.70
C ILE A 63 3.41 7.86 10.95
N PHE A 64 3.38 6.59 10.54
CA PHE A 64 4.52 5.69 10.64
C PHE A 64 5.75 6.23 9.91
N CYS A 65 5.58 6.70 8.66
CA CYS A 65 6.67 7.29 7.89
C CYS A 65 7.19 8.57 8.56
N ALA A 66 6.29 9.43 9.07
CA ALA A 66 6.66 10.64 9.79
C ALA A 66 7.49 10.33 11.05
N VAL A 67 7.03 9.41 11.89
CA VAL A 67 7.73 9.02 13.12
C VAL A 67 9.07 8.36 12.80
N GLY A 68 9.15 7.54 11.75
CA GLY A 68 10.41 6.92 11.31
C GLY A 68 11.43 7.92 10.78
N LEU A 69 10.98 8.98 10.10
CA LEU A 69 11.88 9.98 9.50
C LEU A 69 12.46 10.98 10.51
N VAL A 70 11.74 11.29 11.60
CA VAL A 70 12.20 12.23 12.65
C VAL A 70 13.57 11.86 13.26
N PRO A 71 13.80 10.63 13.76
CA PRO A 71 15.10 10.28 14.34
C PRO A 71 16.21 10.25 13.28
N ILE A 72 15.87 9.91 12.02
CA ILE A 72 16.82 9.95 10.90
C ILE A 72 17.23 11.41 10.63
N ALA A 73 16.26 12.33 10.56
CA ALA A 73 16.51 13.76 10.36
C ALA A 73 17.37 14.35 11.49
N LEU A 74 17.03 14.04 12.74
CA LEU A 74 17.80 14.46 13.91
C LEU A 74 19.22 13.86 13.92
N GLY A 75 19.35 12.59 13.55
CA GLY A 75 20.63 11.92 13.40
C GLY A 75 21.53 12.68 12.44
N TYR A 76 21.03 13.03 11.25
CA TYR A 76 21.81 13.77 10.27
C TYR A 76 22.06 15.24 10.67
N GLY A 77 21.10 15.94 11.28
CA GLY A 77 21.21 17.40 11.48
C GLY A 77 21.71 17.88 12.85
N ALA A 78 21.45 17.15 13.94
CA ALA A 78 21.75 17.62 15.29
C ALA A 78 23.25 17.53 15.60
N MET A 79 23.88 16.40 15.26
CA MET A 79 25.31 16.18 15.42
C MET A 79 25.85 15.34 14.26
N PRO A 80 25.94 15.91 13.04
CA PRO A 80 26.34 15.18 11.83
C PRO A 80 27.68 14.47 11.99
N SER A 81 28.63 15.08 12.71
CA SER A 81 29.96 14.49 12.94
C SER A 81 29.92 13.20 13.76
N ALA A 82 29.14 13.13 14.84
CA ALA A 82 29.08 11.92 15.67
C ALA A 82 28.21 10.82 15.04
N SER A 83 27.11 11.19 14.38
CA SER A 83 26.20 10.22 13.79
C SER A 83 26.76 9.63 12.50
N LEU A 84 27.31 10.45 11.59
CA LEU A 84 27.88 9.97 10.34
C LEU A 84 29.18 9.20 10.56
N ASP A 85 29.99 9.58 11.55
CA ASP A 85 31.17 8.81 11.91
C ASP A 85 30.78 7.45 12.53
N ALA A 86 29.81 7.44 13.46
CA ALA A 86 29.36 6.18 14.07
C ALA A 86 28.59 5.25 13.10
N LEU A 87 27.81 5.79 12.16
CA LEU A 87 26.99 5.00 11.22
C LEU A 87 27.73 4.65 9.92
N PHE A 88 28.63 5.51 9.46
CA PHE A 88 29.25 5.40 8.13
C PHE A 88 30.77 5.65 8.13
N GLY A 89 31.39 6.00 9.26
CA GLY A 89 32.83 6.31 9.35
C GLY A 89 33.24 7.60 8.63
N ILE A 90 32.31 8.54 8.44
CA ILE A 90 32.56 9.79 7.72
C ILE A 90 32.88 10.91 8.72
N THR A 91 34.10 11.44 8.69
CA THR A 91 34.48 12.60 9.49
C THR A 91 33.90 13.89 8.89
N VAL A 92 33.04 14.58 9.65
CA VAL A 92 32.49 15.89 9.29
C VAL A 92 33.39 16.97 9.86
N ASP A 93 34.52 17.22 9.20
CA ASP A 93 35.55 18.14 9.70
C ASP A 93 35.36 19.61 9.28
N THR A 94 34.32 19.92 8.48
CA THR A 94 34.10 21.28 7.97
C THR A 94 32.73 21.85 8.36
N THR A 95 32.73 23.11 8.78
CA THR A 95 31.51 23.87 9.12
C THR A 95 30.52 23.88 7.95
N ASN A 96 31.02 23.94 6.71
CA ASN A 96 30.21 23.90 5.48
C ASN A 96 29.39 22.60 5.37
N LEU A 97 29.99 21.45 5.66
CA LEU A 97 29.28 20.17 5.62
C LEU A 97 28.20 20.10 6.71
N THR A 98 28.44 20.69 7.89
CA THR A 98 27.43 20.82 8.94
C THR A 98 26.24 21.67 8.51
N HIS A 99 26.47 22.79 7.81
CA HIS A 99 25.39 23.62 7.25
C HIS A 99 24.53 22.86 6.24
N ILE A 100 25.16 22.06 5.36
CA ILE A 100 24.45 21.23 4.38
C ILE A 100 23.59 20.18 5.10
N MET A 101 24.13 19.47 6.08
CA MET A 101 23.38 18.44 6.82
C MET A 101 22.20 19.02 7.61
N ARG A 102 22.35 20.23 8.18
CA ARG A 102 21.23 20.95 8.82
C ARG A 102 20.15 21.36 7.82
N ALA A 103 20.53 21.73 6.59
CA ALA A 103 19.56 22.02 5.54
C ALA A 103 18.78 20.76 5.13
N VAL A 104 19.45 19.61 5.00
CA VAL A 104 18.81 18.32 4.72
C VAL A 104 17.84 17.92 5.85
N MET A 105 18.24 18.10 7.11
CA MET A 105 17.36 17.91 8.26
C MET A 105 16.10 18.79 8.15
N GLY A 106 16.25 20.07 7.80
CA GLY A 106 15.12 20.98 7.59
C GLY A 106 14.18 20.50 6.49
N LEU A 107 14.72 20.00 5.37
CA LEU A 107 13.93 19.40 4.29
C LEU A 107 13.16 18.16 4.77
N TYR A 108 13.78 17.29 5.57
CA TYR A 108 13.12 16.11 6.11
C TYR A 108 11.99 16.47 7.07
N PHE A 109 12.19 17.48 7.94
CA PHE A 109 11.13 17.98 8.80
C PHE A 109 9.98 18.61 8.01
N ALA A 110 10.26 19.38 6.97
CA ALA A 110 9.22 19.91 6.09
C ALA A 110 8.38 18.79 5.47
N MET A 111 9.03 17.68 5.09
CA MET A 111 8.34 16.50 4.56
C MET A 111 7.48 15.81 5.63
N VAL A 112 7.97 15.66 6.85
CA VAL A 112 7.20 15.16 8.01
C VAL A 112 5.94 16.00 8.23
N VAL A 113 6.04 17.33 8.15
CA VAL A 113 4.89 18.22 8.31
C VAL A 113 3.82 17.95 7.24
N ILE A 114 4.21 17.79 5.97
CA ILE A 114 3.28 17.45 4.89
C ILE A 114 2.60 16.11 5.15
N TRP A 115 3.34 15.10 5.61
CA TRP A 115 2.79 13.77 5.89
C TRP A 115 1.81 13.78 7.06
N LEU A 116 2.14 14.48 8.15
CA LEU A 116 1.24 14.66 9.28
C LEU A 116 -0.01 15.44 8.87
N TRP A 117 0.12 16.52 8.10
CA TRP A 117 -1.03 17.24 7.55
C TRP A 117 -1.91 16.30 6.72
N GLY A 118 -1.30 15.50 5.84
CA GLY A 118 -2.00 14.48 5.06
C GLY A 118 -2.72 13.41 5.91
N ALA A 119 -2.16 13.06 7.07
CA ALA A 119 -2.80 12.11 7.99
C ALA A 119 -4.07 12.71 8.62
N PHE A 120 -4.06 13.99 8.98
CA PHE A 120 -5.21 14.62 9.65
C PHE A 120 -6.25 15.19 8.66
N SER A 121 -5.84 15.65 7.48
CA SER A 121 -6.72 16.26 6.49
C SER A 121 -7.01 15.35 5.29
N ARG A 122 -8.31 15.10 5.04
CA ARG A 122 -8.77 14.30 3.88
C ARG A 122 -8.37 14.95 2.55
N SER A 123 -8.39 16.28 2.47
CA SER A 123 -7.98 17.01 1.26
C SER A 123 -6.49 16.77 0.98
N MET A 124 -5.66 16.82 2.03
CA MET A 124 -4.21 16.73 1.91
C MET A 124 -3.64 15.30 1.87
N ALA A 125 -4.43 14.28 2.21
CA ALA A 125 -3.97 12.89 2.22
C ALA A 125 -3.41 12.40 0.87
N GLY A 126 -3.88 12.96 -0.26
CA GLY A 126 -3.48 12.58 -1.61
C GLY A 126 -2.14 13.18 -1.96
N PRO A 127 -2.01 14.52 -1.89
CA PRO A 127 -0.73 15.21 -1.99
C PRO A 127 0.34 14.64 -1.06
N ALA A 128 -0.01 14.32 0.20
CA ALA A 128 0.93 13.75 1.15
C ALA A 128 1.42 12.35 0.77
N LEU A 129 0.55 11.47 0.25
CA LEU A 129 0.95 10.17 -0.28
C LEU A 129 1.87 10.30 -1.49
N VAL A 130 1.58 11.24 -2.39
CA VAL A 130 2.45 11.51 -3.55
C VAL A 130 3.80 12.05 -3.08
N ALA A 131 3.82 13.01 -2.16
CA ALA A 131 5.06 13.53 -1.58
C ALA A 131 5.87 12.43 -0.87
N CYS A 132 5.21 11.53 -0.13
CA CYS A 132 5.84 10.38 0.50
C CYS A 132 6.44 9.42 -0.54
N ALA A 133 5.70 9.09 -1.60
CA ALA A 133 6.18 8.24 -2.68
C ALA A 133 7.39 8.86 -3.39
N VAL A 134 7.31 10.14 -3.76
CA VAL A 134 8.40 10.87 -4.42
C VAL A 134 9.63 10.94 -3.53
N PHE A 135 9.47 11.19 -2.23
CA PHE A 135 10.57 11.23 -1.28
C PHE A 135 11.27 9.86 -1.17
N MET A 136 10.50 8.79 -0.91
CA MET A 136 11.07 7.45 -0.75
C MET A 136 11.71 6.93 -2.04
N LEU A 137 11.02 7.05 -3.18
CA LEU A 137 11.56 6.60 -4.47
C LEU A 137 12.71 7.49 -4.95
N GLY A 138 12.70 8.78 -4.62
CA GLY A 138 13.79 9.71 -4.91
C GLY A 138 15.07 9.34 -4.18
N LEU A 139 14.97 8.99 -2.88
CA LEU A 139 16.12 8.49 -2.11
C LEU A 139 16.63 7.15 -2.67
N ALA A 140 15.72 6.22 -2.97
CA ALA A 140 16.08 4.94 -3.57
C ALA A 140 16.78 5.12 -4.92
N ALA A 141 16.28 6.01 -5.79
CA ALA A 141 16.88 6.32 -7.08
C ALA A 141 18.28 6.95 -6.91
N GLY A 142 18.44 7.88 -5.96
CA GLY A 142 19.75 8.45 -5.63
C GLY A 142 20.74 7.38 -5.16
N ARG A 143 20.30 6.43 -4.35
CA ARG A 143 21.14 5.30 -3.92
C ARG A 143 21.46 4.35 -5.06
N LEU A 144 20.50 3.98 -5.89
CA LEU A 144 20.75 3.15 -7.08
C LEU A 144 21.79 3.81 -7.99
N LEU A 145 21.71 5.13 -8.18
CA LEU A 145 22.69 5.88 -8.94
C LEU A 145 24.08 5.78 -8.28
N SER A 146 24.19 5.99 -6.96
CA SER A 146 25.44 5.79 -6.23
C SER A 146 25.97 4.36 -6.30
N PHE A 147 25.10 3.34 -6.30
CA PHE A 147 25.54 1.94 -6.40
C PHE A 147 26.17 1.64 -7.77
N VAL A 148 25.62 2.26 -8.81
CA VAL A 148 26.11 2.12 -10.19
C VAL A 148 27.40 2.91 -10.41
N LEU A 149 27.53 4.10 -9.82
CA LEU A 149 28.68 4.98 -10.03
C LEU A 149 29.85 4.69 -9.08
N ASP A 150 29.57 4.48 -7.80
CA ASP A 150 30.57 4.44 -6.72
C ASP A 150 30.78 3.02 -6.15
N GLY A 151 29.99 2.02 -6.59
CA GLY A 151 30.11 0.61 -6.19
C GLY A 151 29.26 0.22 -4.96
N MET A 152 29.54 -0.95 -4.39
CA MET A 152 28.75 -1.48 -3.25
C MET A 152 29.00 -0.66 -1.97
N PRO A 153 27.97 0.01 -1.41
CA PRO A 153 28.12 0.77 -0.19
C PRO A 153 27.98 -0.12 1.05
N HIS A 154 28.08 0.50 2.22
CA HIS A 154 27.84 -0.14 3.49
C HIS A 154 26.47 -0.85 3.52
N TRP A 155 26.41 -2.05 4.11
CA TRP A 155 25.23 -2.92 4.09
C TRP A 155 23.95 -2.25 4.62
N LEU A 156 24.08 -1.32 5.57
CA LEU A 156 22.98 -0.48 6.08
C LEU A 156 22.28 0.30 4.96
N LEU A 157 23.03 0.85 3.99
CA LEU A 157 22.48 1.62 2.88
C LEU A 157 21.70 0.73 1.91
N ILE A 158 22.05 -0.54 1.80
CA ILE A 158 21.28 -1.52 1.01
C ILE A 158 19.94 -1.79 1.68
N VAL A 159 19.92 -1.99 3.01
CA VAL A 159 18.68 -2.19 3.77
C VAL A 159 17.78 -0.97 3.65
N TYR A 160 18.33 0.24 3.78
CA TYR A 160 17.55 1.46 3.60
C TYR A 160 17.01 1.62 2.17
N ALA A 161 17.79 1.28 1.13
CA ALA A 161 17.32 1.33 -0.24
C ALA A 161 16.14 0.38 -0.49
N VAL A 162 16.19 -0.84 0.05
CA VAL A 162 15.06 -1.79 -0.03
C VAL A 162 13.84 -1.25 0.70
N LEU A 163 14.03 -0.72 1.92
CA LEU A 163 12.94 -0.13 2.71
C LEU A 163 12.28 1.02 1.96
N GLU A 164 13.05 1.91 1.35
CA GLU A 164 12.55 3.03 0.56
C GLU A 164 11.75 2.59 -0.65
N ILE A 165 12.22 1.58 -1.40
CA ILE A 165 11.47 1.03 -2.55
C ILE A 165 10.14 0.45 -2.07
N VAL A 166 10.15 -0.34 -1.00
CA VAL A 166 8.93 -0.98 -0.45
C VAL A 166 7.95 0.07 0.05
N LEU A 167 8.39 1.02 0.89
CA LEU A 167 7.54 2.08 1.41
C LEU A 167 7.03 3.00 0.30
N GLY A 168 7.88 3.35 -0.68
CA GLY A 168 7.49 4.12 -1.85
C GLY A 168 6.43 3.42 -2.69
N ALA A 169 6.60 2.12 -2.95
CA ALA A 169 5.60 1.32 -3.67
C ALA A 169 4.27 1.25 -2.90
N VAL A 170 4.31 1.03 -1.58
CA VAL A 170 3.10 1.05 -0.73
C VAL A 170 2.39 2.41 -0.80
N ALA A 171 3.14 3.52 -0.75
CA ALA A 171 2.55 4.86 -0.88
C ALA A 171 1.80 5.04 -2.22
N VAL A 172 2.40 4.57 -3.32
CA VAL A 172 1.77 4.59 -4.65
C VAL A 172 0.51 3.71 -4.68
N LEU A 173 0.56 2.51 -4.13
CA LEU A 173 -0.59 1.59 -4.08
C LEU A 173 -1.75 2.17 -3.26
N LEU A 174 -1.44 2.83 -2.14
CA LEU A 174 -2.45 3.51 -1.31
C LEU A 174 -3.06 4.70 -2.05
N TYR A 175 -2.26 5.46 -2.79
CA TYR A 175 -2.76 6.57 -3.62
C TYR A 175 -3.70 6.07 -4.74
N GLN A 176 -3.33 5.00 -5.44
CA GLN A 176 -4.18 4.39 -6.46
C GLN A 176 -5.49 3.83 -5.90
N SER A 177 -5.43 3.19 -4.73
CA SER A 177 -6.62 2.65 -4.06
C SER A 177 -7.60 3.76 -3.70
N ARG A 178 -7.08 4.91 -3.23
CA ARG A 178 -7.89 6.08 -2.92
C ARG A 178 -8.55 6.68 -4.16
N THR A 179 -7.79 6.93 -5.22
CA THR A 179 -8.31 7.56 -6.45
C THR A 179 -9.38 6.71 -7.15
N ARG A 180 -9.27 5.37 -7.09
CA ARG A 180 -10.32 4.46 -7.60
C ARG A 180 -11.62 4.59 -6.82
N SER A 181 -11.56 4.69 -5.49
CA SER A 181 -12.75 4.87 -4.65
C SER A 181 -13.45 6.20 -4.94
N ASP A 182 -12.68 7.28 -5.09
CA ASP A 182 -13.24 8.62 -5.38
C ASP A 182 -13.94 8.65 -6.76
N ARG A 183 -13.36 8.00 -7.79
CA ARG A 183 -13.98 7.87 -9.12
C ARG A 183 -15.26 7.05 -9.10
N ALA A 184 -15.30 5.95 -8.35
CA ALA A 184 -16.47 5.08 -8.26
C ALA A 184 -17.67 5.77 -7.60
N LEU A 185 -17.42 6.73 -6.70
CA LEU A 185 -18.46 7.54 -6.06
C LEU A 185 -19.02 8.62 -6.99
N SER A 186 -18.18 9.22 -7.85
CA SER A 186 -18.58 10.29 -8.76
C SER A 186 -19.28 9.82 -10.03
N ALA A 187 -19.20 8.52 -10.36
CA ALA A 187 -19.85 7.92 -11.53
C ALA A 187 -21.30 7.46 -11.27
N LYS A 188 -21.88 7.85 -10.14
CA LYS A 188 -23.23 7.51 -9.69
C LYS A 188 -24.08 8.76 -9.55
#